data_AF-A0A960GJE9-F1
#
_entry.id   AF-A0A960GJE9-F1
#
_cell.length_a   1.000
_cell.length_b   1.000
_cell.length_c   1.000
_cell.angle_alpha   90.00
_cell.angle_beta   90.00
_cell.angle_gamma   90.00
#
_symmetry.space_group_name_H-M   'P 1'
#
loop_
_entity.id
_entity.type
_entity.pdbx_description
1 polymer ?
#
loop_
_entity_poly.entity_id
_entity_poly.type
_entity_poly.pdbx_seq_one_letter_code
_entity_poly.pdbx_strand_id
1 'polypeptide(L)'
;MTPRPGMGMRGRLLLAQTLVLLAGGATTWVVASVVGPPLFREHLHQAGVEHNSNEQFHAEQAYQHATALSIAVAITVAASTAFVVTAYLSRRLQHSIAELSHAAGAIAEGRYDIRVAPPQLGDEFENLTVAFNQMAQRLQSVESTRRRMFGDLAHEIRTPVAVLEAYLEAVEDGVKTLDPQTIAMLREQTGRLVRFSADAGALAQAEESHTAIARGPVDTAELLTALKAAFADRYAAKAVALHTDAGDTARIWADRQRLTQVLGNLLDNALRHTPAGGHVTLTATRRGPEVAFTVT
;
A
#
# COMPACT_ATOMS: atom_id res chain seq x y z
N MET A 1 3.34 -32.44 2.19
CA MET A 1 2.00 -32.46 1.59
C MET A 1 2.04 -31.66 0.30
N THR A 2 2.10 -32.33 -0.85
CA THR A 2 2.03 -31.70 -2.17
C THR A 2 0.58 -31.32 -2.46
N PRO A 3 0.25 -30.07 -2.79
CA PRO A 3 -1.11 -29.71 -3.13
C PRO A 3 -1.50 -30.43 -4.43
N ARG A 4 -2.62 -31.17 -4.40
CA ARG A 4 -3.25 -31.71 -5.61
C ARG A 4 -3.49 -30.53 -6.56
N PRO A 5 -3.14 -30.63 -7.85
CA PRO A 5 -3.39 -29.55 -8.79
C PRO A 5 -4.90 -29.42 -8.95
N GLY A 6 -5.48 -28.46 -8.22
CA GLY A 6 -6.88 -28.09 -8.39
C GLY A 6 -7.08 -27.66 -9.84
N MET A 7 -8.18 -28.11 -10.43
CA MET A 7 -8.54 -27.76 -11.80
C MET A 7 -8.55 -26.23 -11.93
N GLY A 8 -7.67 -25.67 -12.77
CA GLY A 8 -7.55 -24.22 -12.95
C GLY A 8 -8.86 -23.57 -13.40
N MET A 9 -8.98 -22.25 -13.27
CA MET A 9 -10.21 -21.49 -13.59
C MET A 9 -10.79 -21.84 -14.99
N ARG A 10 -9.91 -22.06 -15.98
CA ARG A 10 -10.26 -22.58 -17.32
C ARG A 10 -11.03 -23.89 -17.28
N GLY A 11 -10.49 -24.88 -16.56
CA GLY A 11 -11.09 -26.21 -16.51
C GLY A 11 -12.44 -26.20 -15.78
N ARG A 12 -12.59 -25.38 -14.73
CA ARG A 12 -13.87 -25.23 -14.02
C ARG A 12 -14.94 -24.57 -14.90
N LEU A 13 -14.58 -23.53 -15.66
CA LEU A 13 -15.48 -22.88 -16.63
C LEU A 13 -15.88 -23.83 -17.76
N LEU A 14 -14.92 -24.54 -18.36
CA LEU A 14 -15.21 -25.51 -19.41
C LEU A 14 -16.08 -26.66 -18.91
N LEU A 15 -15.82 -27.17 -17.71
CA LEU A 15 -16.64 -28.23 -17.11
C LEU A 15 -18.08 -27.74 -16.86
N ALA A 16 -18.25 -26.54 -16.29
CA ALA A 16 -19.57 -25.95 -16.07
C ALA A 16 -20.35 -25.77 -17.39
N GLN A 17 -19.71 -25.22 -18.43
CA GLN A 17 -20.33 -25.06 -19.74
C GLN A 17 -20.65 -26.38 -20.42
N THR A 18 -19.76 -27.36 -20.32
CA THR A 18 -19.98 -28.70 -20.86
C THR A 18 -21.18 -29.35 -20.19
N LEU A 19 -21.32 -29.19 -18.87
CA LEU A 19 -22.47 -29.71 -18.12
C LEU A 19 -23.79 -29.02 -18.54
N VAL A 20 -23.78 -27.70 -18.73
CA VAL A 20 -24.95 -26.95 -19.24
C VAL A 20 -25.33 -27.39 -20.65
N LEU A 21 -24.35 -27.54 -21.55
CA LEU A 21 -24.58 -27.99 -22.92
C LEU A 21 -25.11 -29.42 -22.97
N LEU A 22 -24.57 -30.33 -22.14
CA LEU A 22 -25.04 -31.71 -22.04
C LEU A 22 -26.46 -31.76 -21.47
N ALA A 23 -26.75 -31.01 -20.40
CA ALA A 23 -28.09 -30.97 -19.82
C ALA A 23 -29.12 -30.39 -20.81
N GLY A 24 -28.78 -29.29 -21.50
CA GLY A 24 -29.65 -28.67 -22.49
C GLY A 24 -29.87 -29.55 -23.73
N GLY A 25 -28.80 -30.15 -24.25
CA GLY A 25 -28.85 -31.08 -25.37
C GLY A 25 -29.64 -32.35 -25.05
N ALA A 26 -29.40 -32.95 -23.88
CA ALA A 26 -30.13 -34.13 -23.42
C ALA A 26 -31.61 -33.82 -23.18
N THR A 27 -31.93 -32.69 -22.55
CA THR A 27 -33.33 -32.27 -22.33
C THR A 27 -34.04 -32.08 -23.66
N THR A 28 -33.41 -31.39 -24.62
CA THR A 28 -33.98 -31.17 -25.96
C THR A 28 -34.19 -32.49 -26.70
N TRP A 29 -33.22 -33.40 -26.64
CA TRP A 29 -33.30 -34.71 -27.29
C TRP A 29 -34.38 -35.61 -26.68
N VAL A 30 -34.50 -35.65 -25.34
CA VAL A 30 -35.56 -36.40 -24.64
C VAL A 30 -36.94 -35.83 -25.00
N VAL A 31 -37.12 -34.50 -24.95
CA VAL A 31 -38.41 -33.88 -25.31
C VAL A 31 -38.75 -34.17 -26.78
N ALA A 32 -37.80 -34.02 -27.71
CA ALA A 32 -38.03 -34.26 -29.13
C ALA A 32 -38.38 -35.73 -29.44
N SER A 33 -37.74 -36.69 -28.76
CA SER A 33 -37.95 -38.13 -28.97
C SER A 33 -39.19 -38.69 -28.27
N VAL A 34 -39.60 -38.13 -27.13
CA VAL A 34 -40.78 -38.60 -26.39
C VAL A 34 -42.06 -37.91 -26.88
N VAL A 35 -42.00 -36.61 -27.15
CA VAL A 35 -43.20 -35.81 -27.49
C VAL A 35 -43.42 -35.71 -29.00
N GLY A 36 -42.34 -35.71 -29.81
CA GLY A 36 -42.41 -35.55 -31.25
C GLY A 36 -43.19 -36.66 -31.98
N PRO A 37 -42.77 -37.94 -31.86
CA PRO A 37 -43.42 -39.06 -32.53
C PRO A 37 -44.93 -39.21 -32.29
N PRO A 38 -45.46 -39.11 -31.04
CA PRO A 38 -46.91 -39.21 -30.85
C PRO A 38 -47.68 -38.04 -31.47
N LEU A 39 -47.18 -36.80 -31.37
CA LEU A 39 -47.83 -35.64 -31.98
C LEU A 39 -47.83 -35.70 -33.50
N PHE A 40 -46.74 -36.18 -34.10
CA PHE A 40 -46.60 -36.31 -35.54
C PHE A 40 -47.53 -37.39 -36.10
N ARG A 41 -47.59 -38.56 -35.45
CA ARG A 41 -48.52 -39.64 -35.82
C ARG A 41 -49.99 -39.20 -35.76
N GLU A 42 -50.39 -38.46 -34.72
CA GLU A 42 -51.75 -37.95 -34.59
C GLU A 42 -52.14 -37.03 -35.77
N HIS A 43 -51.24 -36.13 -36.17
CA HIS A 43 -51.49 -35.25 -37.34
C HIS A 43 -51.57 -36.02 -38.66
N LEU A 44 -50.75 -37.07 -38.83
CA LEU A 44 -50.83 -37.92 -40.04
C LEU A 44 -52.18 -38.63 -40.12
N HIS A 45 -52.72 -39.12 -38.99
CA HIS A 45 -54.06 -39.72 -38.96
C HIS A 45 -55.15 -38.71 -39.29
N GLN A 46 -55.10 -37.50 -38.74
CA GLN A 46 -56.05 -36.42 -39.07
C GLN A 46 -55.97 -36.02 -40.55
N ALA A 47 -54.80 -36.15 -41.18
CA ALA A 47 -54.61 -35.92 -42.62
C ALA A 47 -55.08 -37.10 -43.51
N GLY A 48 -55.58 -38.19 -42.93
CA GLY A 48 -56.12 -39.34 -43.65
C GLY A 48 -55.14 -40.47 -43.92
N VAL A 49 -53.95 -40.47 -43.33
CA VAL A 49 -52.97 -41.56 -43.44
C VAL A 49 -53.39 -42.74 -42.54
N GLU A 50 -53.49 -43.94 -43.10
CA GLU A 50 -53.89 -45.14 -42.36
C GLU A 50 -52.87 -45.57 -41.29
N HIS A 51 -53.38 -46.19 -40.22
CA HIS A 51 -52.58 -46.76 -39.13
C HIS A 51 -51.67 -47.88 -39.63
N ASN A 52 -50.39 -47.81 -39.27
CA ASN A 52 -49.36 -48.77 -39.63
C ASN A 52 -49.10 -48.87 -41.15
N SER A 53 -49.43 -47.82 -41.90
CA SER A 53 -49.08 -47.74 -43.31
C SER A 53 -47.57 -47.51 -43.50
N ASN A 54 -47.03 -47.96 -44.64
CA ASN A 54 -45.64 -47.69 -45.02
C ASN A 54 -45.36 -46.17 -45.12
N GLU A 55 -46.37 -45.38 -45.50
CA GLU A 55 -46.28 -43.92 -45.58
C GLU A 55 -46.06 -43.29 -44.19
N GLN A 56 -46.82 -43.72 -43.17
CA GLN A 56 -46.63 -43.29 -41.79
C GLN A 56 -45.23 -43.63 -41.27
N PHE A 57 -44.75 -44.84 -41.56
CA PHE A 57 -43.42 -45.31 -41.14
C PHE A 57 -42.28 -44.47 -41.75
N HIS A 58 -42.33 -44.23 -43.07
CA HIS A 58 -41.30 -43.42 -43.75
C HIS A 58 -41.33 -41.94 -43.33
N ALA A 59 -42.52 -41.37 -43.10
CA ALA A 59 -42.65 -40.00 -42.62
C ALA A 59 -42.08 -39.83 -41.20
N GLU A 60 -42.38 -40.77 -40.30
CA GLU A 60 -41.84 -40.79 -38.94
C GLU A 60 -40.31 -40.95 -38.93
N GLN A 61 -39.77 -41.85 -39.75
CA GLN A 61 -38.31 -41.98 -39.92
C GLN A 61 -37.66 -40.69 -40.42
N ALA A 62 -38.28 -40.03 -41.41
CA ALA A 62 -37.80 -38.76 -41.94
C ALA A 62 -37.80 -37.66 -40.86
N TYR A 63 -38.86 -37.58 -40.05
CA TYR A 63 -38.96 -36.67 -38.91
C TYR A 63 -37.86 -36.93 -37.88
N GLN A 64 -37.64 -38.18 -37.48
CA GLN A 64 -36.62 -38.56 -36.50
C GLN A 64 -35.20 -38.25 -37.02
N HIS A 65 -34.91 -38.54 -38.29
CA HIS A 65 -33.62 -38.22 -38.90
C HIS A 65 -33.40 -36.70 -38.99
N ALA A 66 -34.39 -35.94 -39.44
CA ALA A 66 -34.29 -34.49 -39.57
C ALA A 66 -34.12 -33.80 -38.20
N THR A 67 -34.88 -34.23 -37.20
CA THR A 67 -34.76 -33.70 -35.83
C THR A 67 -33.44 -34.08 -35.18
N ALA A 68 -32.97 -35.32 -35.31
CA ALA A 68 -31.67 -35.75 -34.81
C ALA A 68 -30.53 -34.94 -35.43
N LEU A 69 -30.54 -34.74 -36.75
CA LEU A 69 -29.55 -33.94 -37.44
C LEU A 69 -29.58 -32.48 -36.96
N SER A 70 -30.77 -31.90 -36.83
CA SER A 70 -30.94 -30.51 -36.37
C SER A 70 -30.40 -30.31 -34.95
N ILE A 71 -30.69 -31.23 -34.03
CA ILE A 71 -30.17 -31.21 -32.65
C ILE A 71 -28.64 -31.38 -32.65
N ALA A 72 -28.10 -32.30 -33.45
CA ALA A 72 -26.66 -32.53 -33.54
C ALA A 72 -25.92 -31.28 -34.04
N VAL A 73 -26.44 -30.61 -35.08
CA VAL A 73 -25.89 -29.35 -35.58
C VAL A 73 -25.98 -28.26 -34.51
N ALA A 74 -27.12 -28.11 -33.84
CA ALA A 74 -27.31 -27.12 -32.78
C ALA A 74 -26.32 -27.32 -31.63
N ILE A 75 -26.14 -28.55 -31.15
CA ILE A 75 -25.16 -28.88 -30.10
C ILE A 75 -23.74 -28.57 -30.56
N THR A 76 -23.40 -28.91 -31.81
CA THR A 76 -22.06 -28.67 -32.36
C THR A 76 -21.74 -27.17 -32.42
N VAL A 77 -22.68 -26.36 -32.89
CA VAL A 77 -22.54 -24.90 -32.95
C VAL A 77 -22.44 -24.29 -31.55
N ALA A 78 -23.30 -24.73 -30.62
CA ALA A 78 -23.29 -24.25 -29.24
C ALA A 78 -21.98 -24.61 -28.52
N ALA A 79 -21.49 -25.84 -28.69
CA ALA A 79 -20.21 -26.29 -28.14
C ALA A 79 -19.02 -25.52 -28.70
N SER A 80 -19.00 -25.31 -30.02
CA SER A 80 -17.94 -24.54 -30.69
C SER A 80 -17.91 -23.09 -30.20
N THR A 81 -19.08 -22.45 -30.10
CA THR A 81 -19.21 -21.08 -29.61
C THR A 81 -18.77 -20.96 -28.15
N ALA A 82 -19.22 -21.86 -27.28
CA ALA A 82 -18.81 -21.88 -25.88
C ALA A 82 -17.29 -22.06 -25.73
N PHE A 83 -16.69 -22.95 -26.53
CA PHE A 83 -15.24 -23.16 -26.55
C PHE A 83 -14.49 -21.88 -26.94
N VAL A 84 -14.91 -21.21 -28.02
CA VAL A 84 -14.28 -19.98 -28.50
C VAL A 84 -14.38 -18.87 -27.45
N VAL A 85 -15.56 -18.65 -26.88
CA VAL A 85 -15.79 -17.63 -25.84
C VAL A 85 -14.92 -17.90 -24.61
N THR A 86 -14.85 -19.15 -24.15
CA THR A 86 -14.05 -19.52 -22.97
C THR A 86 -12.57 -19.42 -23.23
N ALA A 87 -12.11 -19.83 -24.41
CA ALA A 87 -10.71 -19.66 -24.81
C ALA A 87 -10.32 -18.18 -24.86
N TYR A 88 -11.18 -17.32 -25.43
CA TYR A 88 -10.97 -15.88 -25.52
C TYR A 88 -10.93 -15.23 -24.13
N LEU A 89 -12.00 -15.37 -23.35
CA LEU A 89 -12.13 -14.73 -22.03
C LEU A 89 -11.00 -15.19 -21.11
N SER A 90 -10.66 -16.47 -21.16
CA SER A 90 -9.61 -16.98 -20.31
C SER A 90 -8.21 -16.59 -20.76
N ARG A 91 -7.94 -16.41 -22.05
CA ARG A 91 -6.67 -15.80 -22.50
C ARG A 91 -6.56 -14.38 -22.00
N ARG A 92 -7.64 -13.61 -22.12
CA ARG A 92 -7.70 -12.22 -21.66
C ARG A 92 -7.46 -12.10 -20.15
N LEU A 93 -8.16 -12.88 -19.33
CA LEU A 93 -7.99 -12.89 -17.87
C LEU A 93 -6.58 -13.29 -17.45
N GLN A 94 -6.01 -14.33 -18.07
CA GLN A 94 -4.66 -14.78 -17.71
C GLN A 94 -3.59 -13.74 -18.04
N HIS A 95 -3.74 -13.04 -19.17
CA HIS A 95 -2.80 -12.00 -19.56
C HIS A 95 -2.81 -10.86 -18.54
N SER A 96 -3.98 -10.32 -18.18
CA SER A 96 -4.08 -9.22 -17.20
C SER A 96 -3.61 -9.61 -15.79
N ILE A 97 -3.89 -10.85 -15.36
CA ILE A 97 -3.38 -11.35 -14.08
C ILE A 97 -1.85 -11.49 -14.11
N ALA A 98 -1.29 -11.97 -15.23
CA ALA A 98 0.15 -12.11 -15.37
C ALA A 98 0.86 -10.74 -15.38
N GLU A 99 0.29 -9.73 -16.03
CA GLU A 99 0.81 -8.36 -15.99
C GLU A 99 0.82 -7.78 -14.56
N LEU A 100 -0.30 -7.88 -13.84
CA LEU A 100 -0.37 -7.46 -12.43
C LEU A 100 0.62 -8.23 -11.55
N SER A 101 0.72 -9.55 -11.74
CA SER A 101 1.66 -10.38 -10.98
C SER A 101 3.12 -10.02 -11.27
N HIS A 102 3.45 -9.74 -12.53
CA HIS A 102 4.79 -9.31 -12.92
C HIS A 102 5.10 -7.93 -12.35
N ALA A 103 4.14 -7.00 -12.39
CA ALA A 103 4.30 -5.67 -11.80
C ALA A 103 4.46 -5.74 -10.27
N ALA A 104 3.71 -6.61 -9.60
CA ALA A 104 3.87 -6.87 -8.17
C ALA A 104 5.25 -7.46 -7.85
N GLY A 105 5.74 -8.39 -8.67
CA GLY A 105 7.10 -8.92 -8.56
C GLY A 105 8.17 -7.84 -8.74
N ALA A 106 8.01 -6.95 -9.73
CA ALA A 106 8.91 -5.82 -9.94
C ALA A 106 8.92 -4.85 -8.74
N ILE A 107 7.76 -4.58 -8.12
CA ILE A 107 7.68 -3.79 -6.88
C ILE A 107 8.43 -4.49 -5.75
N ALA A 108 8.30 -5.82 -5.61
CA ALA A 108 9.03 -6.58 -4.59
C ALA A 108 10.56 -6.53 -4.78
N GLU A 109 11.02 -6.36 -6.02
CA GLU A 109 12.43 -6.13 -6.36
C GLU A 109 12.86 -4.66 -6.21
N GLY A 110 11.98 -3.76 -5.75
CA GLY A 110 12.27 -2.35 -5.50
C GLY A 110 12.02 -1.40 -6.68
N ARG A 111 11.35 -1.86 -7.76
CA ARG A 111 10.95 -1.03 -8.90
C ARG A 111 9.57 -0.43 -8.67
N TYR A 112 9.51 0.74 -8.01
CA TYR A 112 8.26 1.40 -7.60
C TYR A 112 7.64 2.34 -8.64
N ASP A 113 8.35 2.61 -9.74
CA ASP A 113 7.92 3.47 -10.85
C ASP A 113 6.99 2.76 -11.84
N ILE A 114 6.86 1.43 -11.74
CA ILE A 114 6.00 0.64 -12.61
C ILE A 114 4.51 0.97 -12.41
N ARG A 115 3.75 1.01 -13.51
CA ARG A 115 2.30 1.22 -13.51
C ARG A 115 1.65 0.20 -14.43
N VAL A 116 0.45 -0.21 -14.06
CA VAL A 116 -0.37 -1.15 -14.85
C VAL A 116 -1.53 -0.38 -15.48
N ALA A 117 -1.77 -0.62 -16.77
CA ALA A 117 -2.90 -0.04 -17.49
C ALA A 117 -4.18 -0.83 -17.18
N PRO A 118 -5.35 -0.17 -17.09
CA PRO A 118 -6.62 -0.85 -16.83
C PRO A 118 -6.98 -1.76 -18.01
N PRO A 119 -7.21 -3.06 -17.80
CA PRO A 119 -7.35 -4.02 -18.90
C PRO A 119 -8.78 -4.07 -19.52
N GLN A 120 -9.67 -3.17 -19.09
CA GLN A 120 -11.06 -3.03 -19.56
C GLN A 120 -11.88 -4.34 -19.42
N LEU A 121 -11.70 -5.07 -18.30
CA LEU A 121 -12.41 -6.32 -18.00
C LEU A 121 -13.61 -6.16 -17.05
N GLY A 122 -14.00 -4.91 -16.76
CA GLY A 122 -15.05 -4.57 -15.80
C GLY A 122 -14.51 -3.82 -14.60
N ASP A 123 -15.43 -3.24 -13.83
CA ASP A 123 -15.15 -2.30 -12.74
C ASP A 123 -14.27 -2.91 -11.65
N GLU A 124 -14.36 -4.21 -11.39
CA GLU A 124 -13.55 -4.89 -10.36
C GLU A 124 -12.05 -4.89 -10.73
N PHE A 125 -11.71 -5.11 -11.99
CA PHE A 125 -10.33 -5.09 -12.46
C PHE A 125 -9.79 -3.66 -12.56
N GLU A 126 -10.63 -2.70 -12.91
CA GLU A 126 -10.27 -1.28 -12.90
C GLU A 126 -9.95 -0.81 -11.47
N ASN A 127 -10.82 -1.12 -10.52
CA ASN A 127 -10.60 -0.81 -9.10
C ASN A 127 -9.32 -1.46 -8.56
N LEU A 128 -9.05 -2.73 -8.92
CA LEU A 128 -7.80 -3.40 -8.54
C LEU A 128 -6.57 -2.69 -9.12
N THR A 129 -6.63 -2.30 -10.39
CA THR A 129 -5.52 -1.60 -11.06
C THR A 129 -5.27 -0.22 -10.44
N VAL A 130 -6.33 0.51 -10.12
CA VAL A 130 -6.24 1.80 -9.42
C VAL A 130 -5.62 1.62 -8.03
N ALA A 131 -6.10 0.66 -7.25
CA ALA A 131 -5.56 0.39 -5.92
C ALA A 131 -4.08 -0.02 -5.97
N PHE A 132 -3.70 -0.87 -6.94
CA PHE A 132 -2.31 -1.25 -7.18
C PHE A 132 -1.43 -0.04 -7.51
N ASN A 133 -1.85 0.81 -8.45
CA ASN A 133 -1.09 2.00 -8.84
C ASN A 133 -0.96 3.02 -7.70
N GLN A 134 -2.01 3.19 -6.88
CA GLN A 134 -1.94 4.03 -5.67
C GLN A 134 -0.95 3.47 -4.64
N MET A 135 -0.94 2.15 -4.42
CA MET A 135 0.05 1.50 -3.55
C MET A 135 1.47 1.70 -4.08
N ALA A 136 1.71 1.48 -5.38
CA ALA A 136 3.00 1.69 -6.03
C ALA A 136 3.49 3.14 -5.86
N GLN A 137 2.60 4.11 -6.05
CA GLN A 137 2.91 5.53 -5.86
C GLN A 137 3.28 5.86 -4.41
N ARG A 138 2.57 5.31 -3.42
CA ARG A 138 2.89 5.50 -2.00
C ARG A 138 4.27 4.92 -1.67
N LEU A 139 4.56 3.70 -2.14
CA LEU A 139 5.86 3.07 -1.95
C LEU A 139 6.99 3.88 -2.60
N GLN A 140 6.78 4.36 -3.83
CA GLN A 140 7.73 5.22 -4.52
C GLN A 140 8.02 6.51 -3.74
N SER A 141 6.97 7.14 -3.19
CA SER A 141 7.10 8.33 -2.35
C SER A 141 7.95 8.03 -1.11
N VAL A 142 7.61 6.98 -0.36
CA VAL A 142 8.36 6.56 0.84
C VAL A 142 9.82 6.28 0.50
N GLU A 143 10.09 5.53 -0.56
CA GLU A 143 11.45 5.22 -0.99
C GLU A 143 12.23 6.48 -1.39
N SER A 144 11.60 7.39 -2.13
CA SER A 144 12.25 8.64 -2.56
C SER A 144 12.62 9.53 -1.37
N THR A 145 11.74 9.61 -0.38
CA THR A 145 11.97 10.35 0.87
C THR A 145 13.12 9.70 1.65
N ARG A 146 13.09 8.37 1.82
CA ARG A 146 14.15 7.61 2.48
C ARG A 146 15.52 7.84 1.83
N ARG A 147 15.60 7.78 0.50
CA ARG A 147 16.86 8.03 -0.23
C ARG A 147 17.36 9.46 -0.06
N ARG A 148 16.46 10.45 -0.11
CA ARG A 148 16.82 11.86 0.10
C ARG A 148 17.37 12.06 1.52
N MET A 149 16.68 11.53 2.53
CA MET A 149 17.13 11.55 3.92
C MET A 149 18.52 10.94 4.07
N PHE A 150 18.79 9.75 3.51
CA PHE A 150 20.13 9.18 3.57
C PHE A 150 21.20 10.04 2.88
N GLY A 151 20.85 10.70 1.76
CA GLY A 151 21.73 11.65 1.09
C GLY A 151 22.07 12.84 1.99
N ASP A 152 21.06 13.44 2.61
CA ASP A 152 21.21 14.57 3.53
C ASP A 152 22.03 14.17 4.76
N LEU A 153 21.74 12.99 5.35
CA LEU A 153 22.49 12.46 6.49
C LEU A 153 23.97 12.23 6.14
N ALA A 154 24.26 11.65 4.97
CA ALA A 154 25.63 11.43 4.53
C ALA A 154 26.39 12.76 4.32
N HIS A 155 25.71 13.81 3.87
CA HIS A 155 26.30 15.13 3.72
C HIS A 155 26.62 15.79 5.08
N GLU A 156 25.68 15.73 6.02
CA GLU A 156 25.84 16.25 7.39
C GLU A 156 26.94 15.54 8.18
N ILE A 157 27.21 14.25 7.91
CA ILE A 157 28.35 13.53 8.48
C ILE A 157 29.67 13.92 7.82
N ARG A 158 29.70 14.03 6.47
CA ARG A 158 30.94 14.26 5.72
C ARG A 158 31.63 15.56 6.13
N THR A 159 30.86 16.61 6.40
CA THR A 159 31.41 17.93 6.75
C THR A 159 32.25 17.92 8.04
N PRO A 160 31.73 17.53 9.23
CA PRO A 160 32.52 17.48 10.45
C PRO A 160 33.65 16.45 10.39
N VAL A 161 33.48 15.34 9.66
CA VAL A 161 34.55 14.35 9.45
C VAL A 161 35.70 14.94 8.64
N ALA A 162 35.42 15.63 7.52
CA ALA A 162 36.45 16.28 6.72
C ALA A 162 37.21 17.36 7.51
N VAL A 163 36.52 18.09 8.39
CA VAL A 163 37.16 19.06 9.29
C VAL A 163 38.07 18.37 10.32
N LEU A 164 37.64 17.24 10.87
CA LEU A 164 38.47 16.43 11.77
C LEU A 164 39.72 15.92 11.06
N GLU A 165 39.57 15.35 9.85
CA GLU A 165 40.69 14.85 9.04
C GLU A 165 41.68 15.97 8.72
N ALA A 166 41.21 17.11 8.21
CA ALA A 166 42.08 18.24 7.85
C ALA A 166 42.87 18.79 9.06
N TYR A 167 42.26 18.80 10.25
CA TYR A 167 42.96 19.24 11.46
C TYR A 167 43.96 18.21 11.97
N LEU A 168 43.67 16.92 11.83
CA LEU A 168 44.61 15.86 12.19
C LEU A 168 45.80 15.86 11.23
N GLU A 169 45.56 15.95 9.92
CA GLU A 169 46.61 16.06 8.89
C GLU A 169 47.50 17.29 9.11
N ALA A 170 46.90 18.46 9.38
CA ALA A 170 47.68 19.67 9.69
C ALA A 170 48.54 19.53 10.96
N VAL A 171 48.12 18.72 11.94
CA VAL A 171 48.92 18.43 13.13
C VAL A 171 50.05 17.45 12.82
N GLU A 172 49.79 16.44 11.99
CA GLU A 172 50.79 15.46 11.54
C GLU A 172 51.90 16.11 10.70
N ASP A 173 51.53 17.03 9.80
CA ASP A 173 52.47 17.80 8.96
C ASP A 173 53.22 18.90 9.73
N GLY A 174 52.90 19.11 11.01
CA GLY A 174 53.50 20.15 11.85
C GLY A 174 53.06 21.58 11.51
N VAL A 175 52.07 21.75 10.62
CA VAL A 175 51.47 23.05 10.26
C VAL A 175 50.65 23.61 11.44
N LYS A 176 50.01 22.74 12.21
CA LYS A 176 49.28 23.07 13.44
C LYS A 176 49.88 22.34 14.64
N THR A 177 49.91 22.99 15.79
CA THR A 177 50.27 22.34 17.06
C THR A 177 49.04 21.81 17.77
N LEU A 178 49.17 20.68 18.46
CA LEU A 178 48.11 20.12 19.31
C LEU A 178 47.96 20.92 20.62
N ASP A 179 47.48 22.15 20.49
CA ASP A 179 47.26 23.10 21.57
C ASP A 179 45.83 23.00 22.14
N PRO A 180 45.53 23.66 23.28
CA PRO A 180 44.19 23.62 23.87
C PRO A 180 43.06 24.07 22.92
N GLN A 181 43.34 25.00 22.01
CA GLN A 181 42.36 25.47 21.03
C GLN A 181 42.05 24.39 19.98
N THR A 182 43.08 23.71 19.46
CA THR A 182 42.92 22.61 18.51
C THR A 182 42.18 21.43 19.14
N ILE A 183 42.51 21.07 20.40
CA ILE A 183 41.79 20.04 21.15
C ILE A 183 40.31 20.42 21.37
N ALA A 184 40.03 21.68 21.70
CA ALA A 184 38.66 22.16 21.87
C ALA A 184 37.86 22.07 20.57
N MET A 185 38.46 22.45 19.43
CA MET A 185 37.83 22.35 18.11
C MET A 185 37.53 20.88 17.74
N LEU A 186 38.50 19.98 17.88
CA LEU A 186 38.30 18.54 17.63
C LEU A 186 37.18 17.98 18.52
N ARG A 187 37.17 18.31 19.82
CA ARG A 187 36.08 17.93 20.74
C ARG A 187 34.73 18.48 20.32
N GLU A 188 34.67 19.71 19.82
CA GLU A 188 33.44 20.30 19.32
C GLU A 188 32.87 19.50 18.13
N GLN A 189 33.72 19.16 17.14
CA GLN A 189 33.30 18.38 15.97
C GLN A 189 32.88 16.96 16.35
N THR A 190 33.64 16.28 17.23
CA THR A 190 33.22 14.97 17.76
C THR A 190 31.89 15.08 18.50
N GLY A 191 31.69 16.13 19.30
CA GLY A 191 30.42 16.40 19.97
C GLY A 191 29.26 16.66 19.01
N ARG A 192 29.51 17.29 17.85
CA ARG A 192 28.51 17.44 16.78
C ARG A 192 28.12 16.08 16.20
N LEU A 193 29.07 15.20 15.90
CA LEU A 193 28.80 13.85 15.40
C LEU A 193 28.01 12.99 16.39
N VAL A 194 28.33 13.06 17.69
CA VAL A 194 27.58 12.32 18.74
C VAL A 194 26.12 12.76 18.78
N ARG A 195 25.86 14.08 18.75
CA ARG A 195 24.48 14.60 18.74
C ARG A 195 23.74 14.21 17.48
N PHE A 196 24.39 14.33 16.32
CA PHE A 196 23.81 13.92 15.05
C PHE A 196 23.42 12.43 15.07
N SER A 197 24.26 11.55 15.62
CA SER A 197 23.95 10.13 15.79
C SER A 197 22.72 9.92 16.68
N ALA A 198 22.61 10.66 17.79
CA ALA A 198 21.45 10.61 18.67
C ALA A 198 20.17 11.12 17.97
N ASP A 199 20.26 12.21 17.21
CA ASP A 199 19.15 12.79 16.46
C ASP A 199 18.66 11.83 15.35
N ALA A 200 19.60 11.20 14.63
CA ALA A 200 19.29 10.17 13.63
C ALA A 200 18.63 8.93 14.25
N GLY A 201 19.12 8.48 15.42
CA GLY A 201 18.50 7.38 16.16
C GLY A 201 17.09 7.71 16.64
N ALA A 202 16.87 8.93 17.13
CA ALA A 202 15.55 9.40 17.53
C ALA A 202 14.57 9.48 16.33
N LEU A 203 15.06 9.90 15.16
CA LEU A 203 14.28 9.91 13.92
C LEU A 203 13.91 8.48 13.49
N ALA A 204 14.88 7.55 13.43
CA ALA A 204 14.62 6.16 13.07
C ALA A 204 13.61 5.50 14.01
N GLN A 205 13.73 5.75 15.32
CA GLN A 205 12.77 5.25 16.31
C GLN A 205 11.38 5.86 16.10
N ALA A 206 11.28 7.14 15.71
CA ALA A 206 10.02 7.79 15.38
C ALA A 206 9.37 7.20 14.11
N GLU A 207 10.15 6.83 13.10
CA GLU A 207 9.65 6.18 11.88
C GLU A 207 9.17 4.75 12.12
N GLU A 208 9.88 3.97 12.95
CA GLU A 208 9.49 2.60 13.31
C GLU A 208 8.26 2.58 14.23
N SER A 209 8.14 3.59 15.10
CA SER A 209 6.95 3.81 15.91
C SER A 209 5.82 4.43 15.09
N HIS A 210 5.18 3.61 14.24
CA HIS A 210 3.77 3.77 13.83
C HIS A 210 2.79 3.67 15.04
N THR A 211 3.25 4.06 16.22
CA THR A 211 2.60 3.86 17.51
C THR A 211 1.46 4.86 17.65
N ALA A 212 0.27 4.33 17.91
CA ALA A 212 -0.94 5.08 18.20
C ALA A 212 -0.63 6.25 19.15
N ILE A 213 -0.94 7.48 18.71
CA ILE A 213 -0.83 8.67 19.55
C ILE A 213 -1.75 8.46 20.75
N ALA A 214 -1.17 8.35 21.95
CA ALA A 214 -1.90 8.12 23.18
C ALA A 214 -2.42 9.47 23.71
N ARG A 215 -3.54 9.93 23.16
CA ARG A 215 -4.12 11.23 23.53
C ARG A 215 -4.82 11.14 24.89
N GLY A 216 -4.51 12.09 25.76
CA GLY A 216 -5.17 12.29 27.04
C GLY A 216 -5.30 13.77 27.38
N PRO A 217 -5.93 14.12 28.52
CA PRO A 217 -6.00 15.50 28.96
C PRO A 217 -4.62 15.94 29.48
N VAL A 218 -4.10 17.05 28.94
CA VAL A 218 -2.82 17.65 29.32
C VAL A 218 -3.07 19.08 29.77
N ASP A 219 -2.60 19.42 30.98
CA ASP A 219 -2.59 20.79 31.48
C ASP A 219 -1.32 21.51 31.01
N THR A 220 -1.48 22.61 30.26
CA THR A 220 -0.33 23.33 29.69
C THR A 220 0.57 23.96 30.75
N ALA A 221 0.04 24.45 31.88
CA ALA A 221 0.88 25.03 32.93
C ALA A 221 1.69 23.96 33.66
N GLU A 222 1.08 22.81 33.94
CA GLU A 222 1.80 21.69 34.55
C GLU A 222 2.93 21.20 33.63
N LEU A 223 2.65 21.09 32.32
CA LEU A 223 3.65 20.71 31.32
C LEU A 223 4.82 21.70 31.27
N LEU A 224 4.54 23.00 31.18
CA LEU A 224 5.57 24.05 31.15
C LEU A 224 6.43 24.05 32.41
N THR A 225 5.80 23.89 33.58
CA THR A 225 6.49 23.84 34.87
C THR A 225 7.40 22.63 34.96
N ALA A 226 6.93 21.45 34.54
CA ALA A 226 7.73 20.23 34.50
C ALA A 226 8.94 20.36 33.57
N LEU A 227 8.75 20.96 32.39
CA LEU A 227 9.84 21.23 31.44
C LEU A 227 10.86 22.23 32.00
N LYS A 228 10.40 23.33 32.62
CA LYS A 228 11.29 24.30 33.27
C LYS A 228 12.15 23.65 34.34
N ALA A 229 11.56 22.81 35.19
CA ALA A 229 12.28 22.08 36.22
C ALA A 229 13.31 21.11 35.62
N ALA A 230 12.93 20.33 34.60
CA ALA A 230 13.81 19.37 33.96
C ALA A 230 15.04 20.00 33.27
N PHE A 231 14.92 21.25 32.79
CA PHE A 231 15.99 21.96 32.09
C PHE A 231 16.74 22.98 32.97
N ALA A 232 16.32 23.20 34.21
CA ALA A 232 16.83 24.25 35.09
C ALA A 232 18.36 24.19 35.26
N ASP A 233 18.91 23.01 35.59
CA ASP A 233 20.34 22.85 35.85
C ASP A 233 21.20 23.15 34.62
N ARG A 234 20.74 22.74 33.44
CA ARG A 234 21.46 22.94 32.17
C ARG A 234 21.46 24.41 31.75
N TYR A 235 20.34 25.10 31.93
CA TYR A 235 20.21 26.53 31.67
C TYR A 235 21.04 27.35 32.67
N ALA A 236 21.02 26.99 33.95
CA ALA A 236 21.84 27.61 34.99
C ALA A 236 23.34 27.43 34.72
N ALA A 237 23.78 26.23 34.30
CA ALA A 237 25.17 25.95 33.97
C ALA A 237 25.71 26.81 32.80
N LYS A 238 24.85 27.22 31.85
CA LYS A 238 25.21 28.14 30.76
C LYS A 238 24.93 29.62 31.10
N ALA A 239 24.46 29.91 32.31
CA ALA A 239 23.99 31.23 32.72
C ALA A 239 22.93 31.83 31.77
N VAL A 240 21.99 31.02 31.30
CA VAL A 240 20.85 31.45 30.48
C VAL A 240 19.58 31.39 31.33
N ALA A 241 18.80 32.47 31.37
CA ALA A 241 17.55 32.49 32.14
C ALA A 241 16.42 31.78 31.37
N LEU A 242 15.78 30.79 31.99
CA LEU A 242 14.60 30.13 31.42
C LEU A 242 13.31 30.67 32.07
N HIS A 243 12.50 31.35 31.29
CA HIS A 243 11.18 31.83 31.67
C HIS A 243 10.09 30.95 31.06
N THR A 244 9.00 30.79 31.79
CA THR A 244 7.80 30.10 31.29
C THR A 244 6.59 30.95 31.56
N ASP A 245 5.74 31.11 30.56
CA ASP A 245 4.45 31.79 30.69
C ASP A 245 3.35 30.88 30.15
N ALA A 246 2.47 30.44 31.03
CA ALA A 246 1.39 29.54 30.67
C ALA A 246 0.08 30.28 30.29
N GLY A 247 0.13 31.60 30.08
CA GLY A 247 -1.01 32.41 29.62
C GLY A 247 -2.32 32.09 30.35
N ASP A 248 -3.42 32.03 29.62
CA ASP A 248 -4.65 31.38 30.09
C ASP A 248 -4.46 29.86 30.07
N THR A 249 -4.38 29.27 31.27
CA THR A 249 -4.19 27.84 31.47
C THR A 249 -5.20 27.03 30.64
N ALA A 250 -4.70 26.22 29.72
CA ALA A 250 -5.53 25.45 28.81
C ALA A 250 -5.31 23.96 29.01
N ARG A 251 -6.42 23.23 29.20
CA ARG A 251 -6.41 21.77 29.06
C ARG A 251 -6.58 21.42 27.59
N ILE A 252 -5.63 20.67 27.07
CA ILE A 252 -5.63 20.20 25.68
C ILE A 252 -5.70 18.67 25.64
N TRP A 253 -6.25 18.13 24.54
CA TRP A 253 -6.29 16.69 24.31
C TRP A 253 -5.10 16.28 23.45
N ALA A 254 -4.02 15.82 24.08
CA ALA A 254 -2.74 15.56 23.42
C ALA A 254 -1.98 14.40 24.06
N ASP A 255 -0.95 13.92 23.37
CA ASP A 255 -0.01 12.96 23.93
C ASP A 255 1.06 13.72 24.73
N ARG A 256 1.01 13.59 26.06
CA ARG A 256 1.91 14.29 26.98
C ARG A 256 3.37 13.98 26.70
N GLN A 257 3.69 12.71 26.41
CA GLN A 257 5.09 12.29 26.21
C GLN A 257 5.65 12.90 24.92
N ARG A 258 4.87 12.87 23.84
CA ARG A 258 5.27 13.46 22.55
C ARG A 258 5.41 14.98 22.63
N LEU A 259 4.51 15.67 23.35
CA LEU A 259 4.64 17.10 23.60
C LEU A 259 5.90 17.44 24.38
N THR A 260 6.18 16.71 25.47
CA THR A 260 7.42 16.88 26.25
C THR A 260 8.65 16.68 25.37
N GLN A 261 8.64 15.68 24.47
CA GLN A 261 9.74 15.42 23.53
C GLN A 261 9.96 16.60 22.56
N VAL A 262 8.89 17.10 21.92
CA VAL A 262 8.98 18.23 20.97
C VAL A 262 9.46 19.49 21.67
N LEU A 263 8.84 19.86 22.79
CA LEU A 263 9.22 21.06 23.54
C LEU A 263 10.62 20.96 24.13
N GLY A 264 11.02 19.76 24.59
CA GLY A 264 12.38 19.48 25.05
C GLY A 264 13.41 19.72 23.94
N ASN A 265 13.15 19.24 22.72
CA ASN A 265 14.02 19.49 21.57
C ASN A 265 14.14 20.98 21.24
N LEU A 266 13.04 21.73 21.29
CA LEU A 266 13.05 23.18 21.07
C LEU A 266 13.84 23.93 22.16
N LEU A 267 13.65 23.58 23.43
CA LEU A 267 14.41 24.15 24.55
C LEU A 267 15.90 23.84 24.46
N ASP A 268 16.26 22.64 24.00
CA ASP A 268 17.65 22.25 23.76
C ASP A 268 18.30 23.05 22.64
N ASN A 269 17.52 23.38 21.61
CA ASN A 269 17.98 24.21 20.51
C ASN A 269 18.14 25.67 20.96
N ALA A 270 17.16 26.20 21.69
CA ALA A 270 17.20 27.56 22.23
C ALA A 270 18.39 27.75 23.18
N LEU A 271 18.63 26.81 24.09
CA LEU A 271 19.80 26.86 24.99
C LEU A 271 21.11 26.87 24.20
N ARG A 272 21.22 26.08 23.13
CA ARG A 272 22.43 26.02 22.29
C ARG A 272 22.73 27.35 21.62
N HIS A 273 21.73 28.00 21.05
CA HIS A 273 21.90 29.24 20.28
C HIS A 273 21.88 30.52 21.12
N THR A 274 21.48 30.45 22.40
CA THR A 274 21.49 31.61 23.29
C THR A 274 22.87 31.74 23.98
N PRO A 275 23.55 32.89 23.89
CA PRO A 275 24.81 33.12 24.61
C PRO A 275 24.59 33.25 26.12
N ALA A 276 25.67 33.07 26.91
CA ALA A 276 25.61 33.24 28.36
C ALA A 276 25.17 34.68 28.73
N GLY A 277 24.31 34.81 29.74
CA GLY A 277 23.64 36.05 30.11
C GLY A 277 22.36 36.35 29.32
N GLY A 278 22.03 35.53 28.30
CA GLY A 278 20.78 35.63 27.57
C GLY A 278 19.59 35.02 28.32
N HIS A 279 18.42 35.04 27.68
CA HIS A 279 17.20 34.43 28.21
C HIS A 279 16.43 33.70 27.10
N VAL A 280 15.65 32.70 27.50
CA VAL A 280 14.72 31.96 26.67
C VAL A 280 13.37 31.94 27.37
N THR A 281 12.31 32.18 26.63
CA THR A 281 10.94 32.16 27.12
C THR A 281 10.14 31.07 26.41
N LEU A 282 9.58 30.13 27.18
CA LEU A 282 8.62 29.14 26.70
C LEU A 282 7.21 29.58 27.08
N THR A 283 6.40 29.94 26.09
CA THR A 283 5.02 30.39 26.30
C THR A 283 4.00 29.37 25.76
N ALA A 284 2.85 29.26 26.41
CA ALA A 284 1.67 28.57 25.89
C ALA A 284 0.50 29.56 25.84
N THR A 285 0.00 29.88 24.64
CA THR A 285 -1.07 30.87 24.45
C THR A 285 -2.24 30.26 23.70
N ARG A 286 -3.47 30.50 24.19
CA ARG A 286 -4.68 30.07 23.48
C ARG A 286 -4.92 30.97 22.27
N ARG A 287 -5.07 30.37 21.09
CA ARG A 287 -5.45 31.03 19.84
C ARG A 287 -6.72 30.39 19.30
N GLY A 288 -7.87 30.87 19.77
CA GLY A 288 -9.18 30.31 19.43
C GLY A 288 -9.35 28.86 19.95
N PRO A 289 -9.58 27.86 19.07
CA PRO A 289 -9.70 26.46 19.47
C PRO A 289 -8.35 25.79 19.75
N GLU A 290 -7.23 26.42 19.39
CA GLU A 290 -5.89 25.84 19.49
C GLU A 290 -5.07 26.47 20.62
N VAL A 291 -4.01 25.78 21.02
CA VAL A 291 -2.98 26.30 21.91
C VAL A 291 -1.67 26.34 21.15
N ALA A 292 -1.07 27.52 21.07
CA ALA A 292 0.22 27.75 20.45
C ALA A 292 1.32 27.73 21.53
N PHE A 293 2.25 26.79 21.40
CA PHE A 293 3.51 26.83 22.16
C PHE A 293 4.55 27.63 21.38
N THR A 294 5.31 28.47 22.06
CA THR A 294 6.32 29.33 21.43
C THR A 294 7.56 29.36 22.31
N VAL A 295 8.74 29.17 21.69
CA VAL A 295 10.05 29.28 22.34
C VAL A 295 10.79 30.43 21.65
N THR A 296 11.13 31.45 22.41
CA THR A 296 11.84 32.66 21.94
C THR A 296 13.07 32.92 22.78
#